data_AF-A0A3B9ZJY6-F1
#
_entry.id   AF-A0A3B9ZJY6-F1
#
_cell.length_a   1.000
_cell.length_b   1.000
_cell.length_c   1.000
_cell.angle_alpha   90.00
_cell.angle_beta   90.00
_cell.angle_gamma   90.00
#
_symmetry.space_group_name_H-M   'P 1'
#
loop_
_entity.id
_entity.type
_entity.pdbx_description
1 polymer ?
#
loop_
_entity_poly.entity_id
_entity_poly.type
_entity_poly.pdbx_seq_one_letter_code
_entity_poly.pdbx_strand_id
1 'polypeptide(L)'
;MKLSLAKYIIIATFLVLPVSLVVVFRPGEHDAESLDSLNEKFISALRYKTPSWTAAPAVAVWWEAKAAKEKGDVELSKQKLKQAFDLINESSAQKVGYDEILSFAGAVSHPIQKGKLKSSIEGAYTGIWIPQTICSPLKCPKGSFDQITDSHSALIFDVAPWYSHAAAYDYDLGFVIEKARYLSWDDLFSFENSIIISPIMARQISGKELPLVLTFKQHAELTAQYGSVLALSWIAGYVPDQPDWQGGSDYHPENIKDKAPKIKDVLDGKWDNYLRKIAREIKDIDAPLLMELTHEFNAPTFSNNIWWVFGQDGDRSWLEVCNPQYGRADFTGLDPGKMLQGIKEGKIKADCRELYNQYKSPYIPDEDGTLPDGIERMRDMWIHVKDIFDEEGVVNVSWFEHTGDITGTGLFNKIMPWNKIDYYWPGEGYIDFIGTSVYYSDAEDTSDKFNSPNENKTFHASANLAKEVAASKYWKDTPVLLVEFAYMQNGTEEKNIGKIFGEYIPRDFKNVRGFTFLDWPPQFGTDAEIAAWKKYVSDNPYYIKYPVIDTD
;
A
#
# COMPACT_ATOMS: atom_id res chain seq x y z
N MET A 1 55.82 -76.33 12.25
CA MET A 1 55.93 -75.13 13.12
C MET A 1 54.51 -74.71 13.43
N LYS A 2 54.00 -74.92 14.67
CA LYS A 2 54.01 -73.96 15.80
C LYS A 2 53.47 -72.58 15.35
N LEU A 3 52.42 -71.99 15.92
CA LEU A 3 51.81 -72.11 17.25
C LEU A 3 50.39 -71.50 17.22
N SER A 4 49.56 -71.93 18.15
CA SER A 4 48.18 -71.51 18.38
C SER A 4 48.09 -70.18 19.14
N LEU A 5 46.98 -69.45 19.00
CA LEU A 5 46.43 -68.69 20.13
C LEU A 5 44.90 -68.67 20.06
N ALA A 6 44.30 -68.93 21.21
CA ALA A 6 42.91 -69.26 21.42
C ALA A 6 42.18 -68.12 22.16
N LYS A 7 40.85 -68.09 21.97
CA LYS A 7 39.78 -67.74 22.94
C LYS A 7 39.86 -66.39 23.66
N TYR A 8 38.84 -65.55 23.45
CA TYR A 8 37.86 -65.15 24.48
C TYR A 8 36.68 -64.46 23.76
N ILE A 9 35.55 -65.15 23.64
CA ILE A 9 34.25 -64.53 23.32
C ILE A 9 33.50 -64.46 24.65
N ILE A 10 33.33 -63.25 25.17
CA ILE A 10 32.42 -62.95 26.29
C ILE A 10 31.03 -62.86 25.68
N ILE A 11 30.20 -63.86 25.92
CA ILE A 11 28.75 -63.79 25.68
C ILE A 11 28.16 -63.02 26.86
N ALA A 12 27.87 -61.74 26.66
CA ALA A 12 27.03 -60.97 27.57
C ALA A 12 25.56 -61.26 27.23
N THR A 13 24.95 -62.16 27.99
CA THR A 13 23.50 -62.41 27.95
C THR A 13 22.80 -61.21 28.60
N PHE A 14 22.39 -60.21 27.83
CA PHE A 14 21.42 -59.22 28.30
C PHE A 14 20.03 -59.85 28.26
N LEU A 15 19.52 -60.16 29.45
CA LEU A 15 18.10 -60.40 29.69
C LEU A 15 17.32 -59.15 29.25
N VAL A 16 16.65 -59.23 28.12
CA VAL A 16 15.57 -58.31 27.74
C VAL A 16 14.39 -58.61 28.65
N LEU A 17 14.30 -57.89 29.78
CA LEU A 17 13.04 -57.80 30.51
C LEU A 17 12.08 -56.95 29.67
N PRO A 18 10.83 -57.39 29.45
CA PRO A 18 9.81 -56.53 28.87
C PRO A 18 9.50 -55.45 29.90
N VAL A 19 10.07 -54.27 29.72
CA VAL A 19 9.55 -53.06 30.38
C VAL A 19 8.23 -52.79 29.70
N SER A 20 7.14 -53.28 30.30
CA SER A 20 5.80 -52.82 30.03
C SER A 20 5.80 -51.31 30.29
N LEU A 21 5.94 -50.51 29.23
CA LEU A 21 5.72 -49.08 29.28
C LEU A 21 4.23 -48.91 29.58
N VAL A 22 3.90 -48.78 30.86
CA VAL A 22 2.58 -48.32 31.29
C VAL A 22 2.50 -46.87 30.84
N VAL A 23 1.99 -46.65 29.64
CA VAL A 23 1.48 -45.35 29.23
C VAL A 23 0.30 -45.07 30.15
N VAL A 24 0.57 -44.36 31.23
CA VAL A 24 -0.47 -43.77 32.07
C VAL A 24 -1.11 -42.68 31.22
N PHE A 25 -2.15 -43.04 30.46
CA PHE A 25 -3.09 -42.05 29.94
C PHE A 25 -3.68 -41.35 31.16
N ARG A 26 -3.27 -40.10 31.41
CA ARG A 26 -3.98 -39.22 32.34
C ARG A 26 -5.34 -38.94 31.69
N PRO A 27 -6.46 -39.49 32.21
CA PRO A 27 -7.77 -39.11 31.74
C PRO A 27 -8.06 -37.75 32.36
N GLY A 28 -7.90 -36.66 31.61
CA GLY A 28 -8.21 -35.33 32.13
C GLY A 28 -7.44 -34.15 31.54
N GLU A 29 -6.52 -34.33 30.60
CA GLU A 29 -6.11 -33.22 29.72
C GLU A 29 -7.24 -33.01 28.70
N HIS A 30 -8.27 -32.28 29.12
CA HIS A 30 -9.16 -31.62 28.17
C HIS A 30 -8.27 -30.83 27.22
N ASP A 31 -8.31 -31.15 25.92
CA ASP A 31 -7.56 -30.46 24.86
C ASP A 31 -7.64 -28.95 25.09
N ALA A 32 -6.57 -28.41 25.67
CA ALA A 32 -6.52 -26.99 25.99
C ALA A 32 -6.51 -26.26 24.65
N GLU A 33 -7.56 -25.49 24.40
CA GLU A 33 -7.72 -24.80 23.13
C GLU A 33 -6.48 -23.95 22.82
N SER A 34 -5.94 -24.11 21.61
CA SER A 34 -4.74 -23.37 21.17
C SER A 34 -5.05 -21.87 20.97
N LEU A 35 -4.01 -21.04 21.03
CA LEU A 35 -4.14 -19.61 20.74
C LEU A 35 -4.71 -19.36 19.34
N ASP A 36 -4.24 -20.12 18.34
CA ASP A 36 -4.71 -19.98 16.96
C ASP A 36 -6.18 -20.36 16.82
N SER A 37 -6.64 -21.42 17.51
CA SER A 37 -8.06 -21.80 17.54
C SER A 37 -8.93 -20.70 18.16
N LEU A 38 -8.48 -20.10 19.28
CA LEU A 38 -9.20 -18.99 19.92
C LEU A 38 -9.24 -17.75 19.02
N ASN A 39 -8.13 -17.42 18.35
CA ASN A 39 -8.07 -16.31 17.42
C ASN A 39 -9.02 -16.54 16.22
N GLU A 40 -9.02 -17.73 15.62
CA GLU A 40 -9.93 -18.06 14.53
C GLU A 40 -11.40 -17.96 14.94
N LYS A 41 -11.75 -18.39 16.17
CA LYS A 41 -13.10 -18.18 16.72
C LYS A 41 -13.46 -16.70 16.83
N PHE A 42 -12.54 -15.88 17.35
CA PHE A 42 -12.74 -14.43 17.43
C PHE A 42 -12.92 -13.80 16.04
N ILE A 43 -12.01 -14.06 15.10
CA ILE A 43 -12.06 -13.49 13.74
C ILE A 43 -13.32 -13.95 12.99
N SER A 44 -13.73 -15.20 13.15
CA SER A 44 -14.99 -15.70 12.60
C SER A 44 -16.21 -14.96 13.17
N ALA A 45 -16.27 -14.78 14.50
CA ALA A 45 -17.34 -14.02 15.14
C ALA A 45 -17.33 -12.54 14.73
N LEU A 46 -16.14 -11.93 14.65
CA LEU A 46 -15.97 -10.55 14.21
C LEU A 46 -16.53 -10.36 12.79
N ARG A 47 -16.10 -11.18 11.82
CA ARG A 47 -16.59 -11.12 10.43
C ARG A 47 -18.12 -11.21 10.32
N TYR A 48 -18.73 -12.04 11.15
CA TYR A 48 -20.19 -12.17 11.21
C TYR A 48 -20.87 -10.94 11.82
N LYS A 49 -20.22 -10.29 12.77
CA LYS A 49 -20.74 -9.15 13.54
C LYS A 49 -20.37 -7.79 12.96
N THR A 50 -19.46 -7.72 12.00
CA THR A 50 -19.05 -6.48 11.33
C THR A 50 -19.68 -6.33 9.92
N PRO A 51 -19.78 -5.11 9.37
CA PRO A 51 -19.37 -3.82 9.96
C PRO A 51 -20.12 -3.49 11.26
N SER A 52 -19.46 -2.83 12.22
CA SER A 52 -20.07 -2.50 13.52
C SER A 52 -19.41 -1.31 14.19
N TRP A 53 -20.21 -0.34 14.66
CA TRP A 53 -19.72 0.71 15.57
C TRP A 53 -19.46 0.18 16.99
N THR A 54 -20.10 -0.93 17.37
CA THR A 54 -20.08 -1.45 18.74
C THR A 54 -19.05 -2.56 18.97
N ALA A 55 -18.35 -3.02 17.92
CA ALA A 55 -17.33 -4.07 18.03
C ALA A 55 -15.96 -3.56 18.52
N ALA A 56 -15.75 -2.23 18.57
CA ALA A 56 -14.46 -1.64 18.94
C ALA A 56 -13.89 -2.12 20.30
N PRO A 57 -14.70 -2.25 21.37
CA PRO A 57 -14.20 -2.79 22.65
C PRO A 57 -13.69 -4.23 22.56
N ALA A 58 -14.28 -5.07 21.71
CA ALA A 58 -13.83 -6.45 21.52
C ALA A 58 -12.48 -6.50 20.78
N VAL A 59 -12.34 -5.69 19.72
CA VAL A 59 -11.08 -5.55 18.97
C VAL A 59 -9.95 -5.02 19.85
N ALA A 60 -10.26 -4.05 20.71
CA ALA A 60 -9.33 -3.54 21.71
C ALA A 60 -8.76 -4.65 22.62
N VAL A 61 -9.62 -5.50 23.18
CA VAL A 61 -9.18 -6.62 24.03
C VAL A 61 -8.45 -7.69 23.22
N TRP A 62 -8.85 -7.94 21.97
CA TRP A 62 -8.12 -8.82 21.06
C TRP A 62 -6.70 -8.29 20.77
N TRP A 63 -6.53 -6.97 20.65
CA TRP A 63 -5.23 -6.34 20.47
C TRP A 63 -4.34 -6.50 21.70
N GLU A 64 -4.89 -6.36 22.92
CA GLU A 64 -4.19 -6.69 24.15
C GLU A 64 -3.75 -8.17 24.18
N ALA A 65 -4.55 -9.07 23.61
CA ALA A 65 -4.18 -10.47 23.48
C ALA A 65 -2.99 -10.68 22.54
N LYS A 66 -2.94 -9.96 21.42
CA LYS A 66 -1.80 -9.96 20.49
C LYS A 66 -0.54 -9.45 21.19
N ALA A 67 -0.65 -8.33 21.88
CA ALA A 67 0.43 -7.75 22.67
C ALA A 67 1.02 -8.74 23.70
N ALA A 68 0.15 -9.50 24.38
CA ALA A 68 0.57 -10.54 25.31
C ALA A 68 1.30 -11.70 24.60
N LYS A 69 0.79 -12.15 23.44
CA LYS A 69 1.45 -13.18 22.59
C LYS A 69 2.86 -12.73 22.20
N GLU A 70 3.03 -11.50 21.73
CA GLU A 70 4.32 -10.94 21.31
C GLU A 70 5.32 -10.83 22.48
N LYS A 71 4.84 -10.60 23.70
CA LYS A 71 5.65 -10.61 24.94
C LYS A 71 5.94 -12.02 25.47
N GLY A 72 5.43 -13.07 24.84
CA GLY A 72 5.57 -14.46 25.27
C GLY A 72 4.63 -14.87 26.41
N ASP A 73 3.67 -14.03 26.81
CA ASP A 73 2.67 -14.34 27.84
C ASP A 73 1.45 -15.04 27.23
N VAL A 74 1.61 -16.34 26.98
CA VAL A 74 0.61 -17.20 26.32
C VAL A 74 -0.70 -17.28 27.13
N GLU A 75 -0.62 -17.34 28.46
CA GLU A 75 -1.81 -17.50 29.30
C GLU A 75 -2.64 -16.22 29.37
N LEU A 76 -1.99 -15.05 29.51
CA LEU A 76 -2.68 -13.77 29.40
C LEU A 76 -3.29 -13.59 28.01
N SER A 77 -2.57 -13.97 26.95
CA SER A 77 -3.10 -13.92 25.58
C SER A 77 -4.36 -14.77 25.41
N LYS A 78 -4.38 -16.01 25.92
CA LYS A 78 -5.59 -16.85 25.92
C LYS A 78 -6.73 -16.23 26.71
N GLN A 79 -6.45 -15.67 27.89
CA GLN A 79 -7.46 -15.01 28.71
C GLN A 79 -8.10 -13.83 27.96
N LYS A 80 -7.27 -12.99 27.33
CA LYS A 80 -7.72 -11.83 26.57
C LYS A 80 -8.48 -12.21 25.30
N LEU A 81 -8.05 -13.24 24.57
CA LEU A 81 -8.81 -13.76 23.41
C LEU A 81 -10.21 -14.25 23.82
N LYS A 82 -10.32 -14.97 24.94
CA LYS A 82 -11.63 -15.40 25.46
C LYS A 82 -12.50 -14.21 25.83
N GLN A 83 -11.94 -13.22 26.53
CA GLN A 83 -12.65 -11.98 26.86
C GLN A 83 -13.11 -11.23 25.61
N ALA A 84 -12.25 -11.12 24.59
CA ALA A 84 -12.61 -10.50 23.31
C ALA A 84 -13.73 -11.26 22.58
N PHE A 85 -13.66 -12.61 22.59
CA PHE A 85 -14.68 -13.48 22.03
C PHE A 85 -16.03 -13.35 22.77
N ASP A 86 -16.01 -13.22 24.09
CA ASP A 86 -17.23 -12.99 24.88
C ASP A 86 -17.83 -11.64 24.50
N LEU A 87 -17.02 -10.57 24.47
CA LEU A 87 -17.45 -9.21 24.12
C LEU A 87 -18.07 -9.12 22.71
N ILE A 88 -17.49 -9.78 21.70
CA ILE A 88 -18.04 -9.74 20.34
C ILE A 88 -19.35 -10.55 20.20
N ASN A 89 -19.59 -11.50 21.11
CA ASN A 89 -20.82 -12.31 21.14
C ASN A 89 -21.91 -11.74 22.05
N GLU A 90 -21.59 -10.77 22.91
CA GLU A 90 -22.61 -10.01 23.63
C GLU A 90 -23.63 -9.39 22.67
N SER A 91 -24.88 -9.26 23.11
CA SER A 91 -25.96 -8.65 22.31
C SER A 91 -25.70 -7.19 21.92
N SER A 92 -24.72 -6.56 22.54
CA SER A 92 -24.27 -5.18 22.31
C SER A 92 -23.50 -5.03 21.00
N ALA A 93 -22.80 -6.06 20.53
CA ALA A 93 -22.11 -6.06 19.24
C ALA A 93 -23.10 -6.33 18.10
N GLN A 94 -23.51 -5.26 17.42
CA GLN A 94 -24.50 -5.29 16.36
C GLN A 94 -23.87 -5.01 15.00
N LYS A 95 -24.15 -5.90 14.05
CA LYS A 95 -23.82 -5.68 12.64
C LYS A 95 -24.71 -4.59 12.09
N VAL A 96 -24.11 -3.70 11.31
CA VAL A 96 -24.80 -2.62 10.61
C VAL A 96 -24.67 -2.84 9.10
N GLY A 97 -25.75 -2.55 8.37
CA GLY A 97 -25.78 -2.70 6.92
C GLY A 97 -25.07 -1.55 6.22
N TYR A 98 -24.54 -1.78 5.02
CA TYR A 98 -23.86 -0.74 4.24
C TYR A 98 -24.77 0.46 3.96
N ASP A 99 -26.06 0.25 3.64
CA ASP A 99 -27.03 1.34 3.46
C ASP A 99 -27.22 2.20 4.71
N GLU A 100 -27.16 1.61 5.91
CA GLU A 100 -27.24 2.37 7.16
C GLU A 100 -25.99 3.23 7.35
N ILE A 101 -24.80 2.67 7.05
CA ILE A 101 -23.53 3.39 7.14
C ILE A 101 -23.51 4.58 6.17
N LEU A 102 -23.91 4.36 4.91
CA LEU A 102 -23.99 5.41 3.89
C LEU A 102 -25.05 6.45 4.23
N SER A 103 -26.23 6.04 4.69
CA SER A 103 -27.25 6.98 5.16
C SER A 103 -26.77 7.82 6.34
N PHE A 104 -26.02 7.23 7.28
CA PHE A 104 -25.42 7.94 8.40
C PHE A 104 -24.39 8.98 7.92
N ALA A 105 -23.60 8.64 6.90
CA ALA A 105 -22.66 9.54 6.25
C ALA A 105 -23.32 10.68 5.46
N GLY A 106 -24.63 10.61 5.20
CA GLY A 106 -25.30 11.47 4.22
C GLY A 106 -24.79 11.23 2.80
N ALA A 107 -24.36 10.00 2.51
CA ALA A 107 -23.92 9.52 1.21
C ALA A 107 -25.09 8.87 0.45
N VAL A 108 -25.10 9.04 -0.87
CA VAL A 108 -26.05 8.35 -1.75
C VAL A 108 -25.42 7.04 -2.21
N SER A 109 -26.11 5.92 -1.98
CA SER A 109 -25.68 4.61 -2.47
C SER A 109 -25.74 4.55 -3.99
N HIS A 110 -24.64 4.12 -4.62
CA HIS A 110 -24.56 3.91 -6.07
C HIS A 110 -23.78 2.62 -6.37
N PRO A 111 -24.31 1.44 -6.02
CA PRO A 111 -23.53 0.21 -6.04
C PRO A 111 -22.93 -0.08 -7.41
N ILE A 112 -21.61 -0.29 -7.45
CA ILE A 112 -20.91 -0.77 -8.65
C ILE A 112 -20.63 -2.26 -8.55
N GLN A 113 -20.64 -2.93 -9.71
CA GLN A 113 -20.43 -4.37 -9.78
C GLN A 113 -18.96 -4.72 -9.63
N LYS A 114 -18.70 -5.96 -9.21
CA LYS A 114 -17.39 -6.58 -9.27
C LYS A 114 -16.86 -6.60 -10.71
N GLY A 115 -15.58 -6.28 -10.88
CA GLY A 115 -14.93 -6.29 -12.18
C GLY A 115 -13.64 -5.47 -12.20
N LYS A 116 -13.09 -5.20 -13.38
CA LYS A 116 -11.91 -4.33 -13.54
C LYS A 116 -12.35 -2.89 -13.78
N LEU A 117 -11.66 -1.94 -13.16
CA LEU A 117 -11.78 -0.53 -13.54
C LEU A 117 -11.23 -0.34 -14.96
N LYS A 118 -12.06 0.19 -15.87
CA LYS A 118 -11.61 0.67 -17.19
C LYS A 118 -11.22 2.12 -17.12
N SER A 119 -10.21 2.48 -17.88
CA SER A 119 -9.99 3.87 -18.23
C SER A 119 -11.17 4.41 -19.02
N SER A 120 -11.61 5.62 -18.71
CA SER A 120 -12.63 6.26 -19.52
C SER A 120 -12.04 6.93 -20.74
N ILE A 121 -12.64 6.68 -21.90
CA ILE A 121 -12.35 7.45 -23.11
C ILE A 121 -12.86 8.89 -23.01
N GLU A 122 -13.89 9.12 -22.20
CA GLU A 122 -14.66 10.37 -22.15
C GLU A 122 -14.02 11.43 -21.25
N GLY A 123 -13.13 11.03 -20.32
CA GLY A 123 -12.71 11.93 -19.26
C GLY A 123 -11.77 11.34 -18.23
N ALA A 124 -11.67 11.99 -17.07
CA ALA A 124 -10.86 11.59 -15.94
C ALA A 124 -11.71 11.35 -14.68
N TYR A 125 -11.35 10.33 -13.90
CA TYR A 125 -11.95 10.05 -12.60
C TYR A 125 -11.48 11.03 -11.53
N THR A 126 -12.41 11.46 -10.70
CA THR A 126 -12.12 12.17 -9.46
C THR A 126 -11.84 11.17 -8.35
N GLY A 127 -10.96 11.53 -7.43
CA GLY A 127 -10.67 10.67 -6.30
C GLY A 127 -10.06 11.43 -5.15
N ILE A 128 -10.08 10.78 -3.99
CA ILE A 128 -9.52 11.32 -2.76
C ILE A 128 -8.83 10.21 -1.97
N TRP A 129 -7.94 10.60 -1.07
CA TRP A 129 -7.39 9.71 -0.06
C TRP A 129 -8.40 9.54 1.10
N ILE A 130 -8.52 8.32 1.65
CA ILE A 130 -9.61 7.90 2.55
C ILE A 130 -9.94 8.76 3.79
N PRO A 131 -9.07 9.59 4.37
CA PRO A 131 -9.48 10.38 5.54
C PRO A 131 -10.75 11.25 5.39
N GLN A 132 -11.28 11.45 4.16
CA GLN A 132 -12.20 12.55 3.90
C GLN A 132 -13.53 12.18 3.20
N THR A 133 -13.70 10.94 2.70
CA THR A 133 -14.89 10.60 1.89
C THR A 133 -16.15 10.56 2.75
N ILE A 134 -16.03 10.04 3.98
CA ILE A 134 -17.16 9.80 4.89
C ILE A 134 -16.80 10.27 6.30
N CYS A 135 -16.70 11.58 6.51
CA CYS A 135 -16.38 12.10 7.84
C CYS A 135 -17.62 12.37 8.71
N SER A 136 -17.48 12.08 10.00
CA SER A 136 -18.41 12.50 11.05
C SER A 136 -18.61 14.04 11.02
N PRO A 137 -19.85 14.53 11.23
CA PRO A 137 -20.13 15.97 11.34
C PRO A 137 -19.30 16.71 12.40
N LEU A 138 -18.76 15.99 13.39
CA LEU A 138 -17.89 16.56 14.42
C LEU A 138 -16.49 16.91 13.88
N LYS A 139 -15.96 16.09 12.97
CA LYS A 139 -14.63 16.29 12.36
C LYS A 139 -14.71 17.17 11.11
N CYS A 140 -15.83 17.12 10.41
CA CYS A 140 -16.13 17.93 9.24
C CYS A 140 -17.39 18.77 9.46
N PRO A 141 -17.31 19.92 10.18
CA PRO A 141 -18.49 20.75 10.45
C PRO A 141 -19.14 21.34 9.18
N LYS A 142 -18.43 21.35 8.04
CA LYS A 142 -18.95 21.77 6.73
C LYS A 142 -19.56 20.62 5.89
N GLY A 143 -19.55 19.37 6.38
CA GLY A 143 -19.97 18.17 5.63
C GLY A 143 -18.81 17.41 4.99
N SER A 144 -19.10 16.26 4.37
CA SER A 144 -18.11 15.47 3.62
C SER A 144 -17.63 16.18 2.35
N PHE A 145 -16.51 15.73 1.77
CA PHE A 145 -16.01 16.26 0.49
C PHE A 145 -17.13 16.35 -0.56
N ASP A 146 -17.87 15.26 -0.75
CA ASP A 146 -18.93 15.16 -1.75
C ASP A 146 -20.10 16.12 -1.45
N GLN A 147 -20.44 16.32 -0.16
CA GLN A 147 -21.47 17.30 0.26
C GLN A 147 -21.05 18.74 -0.02
N ILE A 148 -19.77 19.07 0.23
CA ILE A 148 -19.24 20.44 0.04
C ILE A 148 -19.14 20.75 -1.45
N THR A 149 -18.64 19.79 -2.24
CA THR A 149 -18.23 20.00 -3.62
C THR A 149 -19.31 19.68 -4.65
N ASP A 150 -20.34 18.92 -4.29
CA ASP A 150 -21.29 18.31 -5.25
C ASP A 150 -20.59 17.43 -6.30
N SER A 151 -19.46 16.82 -5.92
CA SER A 151 -18.72 15.85 -6.70
C SER A 151 -18.81 14.48 -6.05
N HIS A 152 -18.91 13.43 -6.87
CA HIS A 152 -18.70 12.06 -6.42
C HIS A 152 -17.20 11.74 -6.48
N SER A 153 -16.68 11.01 -5.51
CA SER A 153 -15.30 10.50 -5.55
C SER A 153 -15.26 9.13 -6.20
N ALA A 154 -14.95 9.02 -7.50
CA ALA A 154 -14.90 7.72 -8.20
C ALA A 154 -13.80 6.78 -7.69
N LEU A 155 -12.70 7.33 -7.18
CA LEU A 155 -11.58 6.60 -6.59
C LEU A 155 -11.41 6.97 -5.11
N ILE A 156 -11.19 5.97 -4.28
CA ILE A 156 -10.90 6.12 -2.85
C ILE A 156 -9.54 5.47 -2.62
N PHE A 157 -8.49 6.27 -2.42
CA PHE A 157 -7.13 5.77 -2.28
C PHE A 157 -6.80 5.38 -0.83
N ASP A 158 -6.05 4.31 -0.66
CA ASP A 158 -5.51 3.83 0.60
C ASP A 158 -4.10 3.29 0.48
N VAL A 159 -3.45 3.13 1.63
CA VAL A 159 -2.17 2.44 1.75
C VAL A 159 -2.31 1.33 2.79
N ALA A 160 -1.98 0.09 2.42
CA ALA A 160 -1.90 -1.05 3.33
C ALA A 160 -0.55 -1.77 3.17
N PRO A 161 0.29 -1.82 4.22
CA PRO A 161 1.55 -2.56 4.16
C PRO A 161 1.30 -4.07 4.24
N TRP A 162 2.17 -4.89 3.63
CA TRP A 162 2.14 -6.35 3.82
C TRP A 162 2.40 -6.73 5.27
N TYR A 163 3.22 -5.95 5.96
CA TYR A 163 3.56 -6.14 7.36
C TYR A 163 2.85 -5.06 8.20
N SER A 164 1.77 -5.44 8.86
CA SER A 164 1.06 -4.64 9.85
C SER A 164 1.87 -4.64 11.16
N HIS A 165 3.04 -4.00 11.15
CA HIS A 165 3.68 -3.62 12.40
C HIS A 165 3.03 -2.35 12.89
N ALA A 166 2.09 -2.48 13.83
CA ALA A 166 1.82 -1.37 14.72
C ALA A 166 3.12 -1.18 15.51
N ALA A 167 3.95 -0.26 15.05
CA ALA A 167 4.99 0.35 15.85
C ALA A 167 4.44 0.48 17.27
N ALA A 168 5.19 -0.06 18.22
CA ALA A 168 4.84 -0.19 19.63
C ALA A 168 4.67 1.19 20.30
N TYR A 169 3.65 1.95 19.88
CA TYR A 169 3.11 3.04 20.67
C TYR A 169 2.38 2.44 21.85
N ASP A 170 2.48 3.17 22.97
CA ASP A 170 1.86 2.89 24.25
C ASP A 170 0.53 2.14 24.09
N TYR A 171 0.32 1.06 24.85
CA TYR A 171 -0.90 0.23 24.81
C TYR A 171 -2.15 0.98 25.31
N ASP A 172 -2.12 2.31 25.28
CA ASP A 172 -3.27 3.17 25.46
C ASP A 172 -4.22 2.99 24.27
N LEU A 173 -5.37 2.42 24.59
CA LEU A 173 -6.46 2.14 23.68
C LEU A 173 -6.95 3.38 22.92
N GLY A 174 -6.85 4.56 23.53
CA GLY A 174 -7.19 5.82 22.86
C GLY A 174 -6.27 6.09 21.66
N PHE A 175 -4.99 5.77 21.79
CA PHE A 175 -3.99 5.98 20.76
C PHE A 175 -4.06 4.95 19.63
N VAL A 176 -4.36 3.68 19.96
CA VAL A 176 -4.53 2.60 18.96
C VAL A 176 -5.73 2.87 18.06
N ILE A 177 -6.86 3.31 18.63
CA ILE A 177 -8.06 3.66 17.85
C ILE A 177 -7.83 4.89 16.97
N GLU A 178 -6.98 5.83 17.41
CA GLU A 178 -6.66 7.04 16.64
C GLU A 178 -5.60 6.83 15.56
N LYS A 179 -4.66 5.88 15.74
CA LYS A 179 -3.46 5.76 14.87
C LYS A 179 -3.29 4.41 14.16
N ALA A 180 -3.82 3.31 14.69
CA ALA A 180 -3.64 1.99 14.12
C ALA A 180 -4.81 1.65 13.20
N ARG A 181 -4.64 1.91 11.90
CA ARG A 181 -5.69 1.73 10.90
C ARG A 181 -5.87 0.28 10.45
N TYR A 182 -4.80 -0.51 10.47
CA TYR A 182 -4.81 -1.93 10.11
C TYR A 182 -4.25 -2.74 11.26
N LEU A 183 -4.99 -3.75 11.71
CA LEU A 183 -4.55 -4.68 12.74
C LEU A 183 -4.54 -6.10 12.19
N SER A 184 -3.47 -6.85 12.43
CA SER A 184 -3.36 -8.27 12.07
C SER A 184 -2.74 -9.10 13.20
N TRP A 185 -3.15 -10.37 13.32
CA TRP A 185 -2.66 -11.31 14.34
C TRP A 185 -1.24 -11.84 14.07
N ASP A 186 -0.92 -12.10 12.80
CA ASP A 186 0.31 -12.79 12.37
C ASP A 186 1.28 -11.85 11.66
N ASP A 187 1.16 -10.56 11.95
CA ASP A 187 1.83 -9.42 11.33
C ASP A 187 1.58 -9.24 9.82
N LEU A 188 1.31 -10.30 9.08
CA LEU A 188 0.96 -10.21 7.67
C LEU A 188 -0.46 -9.71 7.47
N PHE A 189 -0.62 -8.77 6.55
CA PHE A 189 -1.90 -8.25 6.10
C PHE A 189 -2.73 -9.35 5.42
N SER A 190 -4.04 -9.30 5.59
CA SER A 190 -5.03 -10.19 4.98
C SER A 190 -6.31 -9.41 4.73
N PHE A 191 -6.92 -9.59 3.56
CA PHE A 191 -8.19 -8.94 3.22
C PHE A 191 -9.34 -9.43 4.10
N GLU A 192 -9.31 -10.72 4.46
CA GLU A 192 -10.33 -11.37 5.28
C GLU A 192 -10.11 -11.14 6.79
N ASN A 193 -8.85 -11.15 7.25
CA ASN A 193 -8.54 -11.21 8.67
C ASN A 193 -7.94 -9.92 9.25
N SER A 194 -7.48 -8.97 8.41
CA SER A 194 -7.06 -7.67 8.91
C SER A 194 -8.25 -6.80 9.27
N ILE A 195 -8.18 -6.20 10.47
CA ILE A 195 -9.24 -5.37 11.03
C ILE A 195 -8.91 -3.92 10.73
N ILE A 196 -9.90 -3.22 10.17
CA ILE A 196 -9.88 -1.77 10.01
C ILE A 196 -10.72 -1.15 11.11
N ILE A 197 -10.11 -0.18 11.81
CA ILE A 197 -10.82 0.74 12.68
C ILE A 197 -10.88 2.06 11.93
N SER A 198 -12.07 2.46 11.46
CA SER A 198 -12.25 3.72 10.75
C SER A 198 -12.73 4.81 11.71
N PRO A 199 -11.85 5.76 12.11
CA PRO A 199 -12.22 6.87 12.98
C PRO A 199 -12.98 7.98 12.22
N ILE A 200 -13.08 7.87 10.90
CA ILE A 200 -13.71 8.84 9.99
C ILE A 200 -15.23 8.60 9.97
N MET A 201 -15.64 7.33 10.01
CA MET A 201 -17.05 6.91 10.08
C MET A 201 -17.55 6.73 11.53
N ALA A 202 -16.98 7.45 12.49
CA ALA A 202 -17.34 7.28 13.89
C ALA A 202 -18.73 7.85 14.22
N ARG A 203 -19.50 7.15 15.05
CA ARG A 203 -20.87 7.51 15.44
C ARG A 203 -20.97 7.78 16.93
N GLN A 204 -21.70 8.82 17.32
CA GLN A 204 -22.05 9.02 18.72
C GLN A 204 -23.15 8.05 19.15
N ILE A 205 -22.82 7.16 20.09
CA ILE A 205 -23.75 6.22 20.70
C ILE A 205 -23.63 6.38 22.22
N SER A 206 -24.73 6.75 22.88
CA SER A 206 -24.77 6.99 24.33
C SER A 206 -23.71 8.00 24.83
N GLY A 207 -23.44 9.05 24.04
CA GLY A 207 -22.49 10.11 24.37
C GLY A 207 -21.01 9.76 24.15
N LYS A 208 -20.71 8.61 23.53
CA LYS A 208 -19.35 8.21 23.14
C LYS A 208 -19.23 8.13 21.62
N GLU A 209 -18.14 8.64 21.07
CA GLU A 209 -17.79 8.45 19.67
C GLU A 209 -17.19 7.05 19.50
N LEU A 210 -17.82 6.22 18.68
CA LEU A 210 -17.39 4.86 18.42
C LEU A 210 -16.99 4.70 16.95
N PRO A 211 -15.76 4.23 16.65
CA PRO A 211 -15.30 4.05 15.29
C PRO A 211 -16.03 2.89 14.62
N LEU A 212 -16.12 2.91 13.30
CA LEU A 212 -16.62 1.77 12.54
C LEU A 212 -15.53 0.70 12.47
N VAL A 213 -15.85 -0.52 12.92
CA VAL A 213 -15.00 -1.69 12.80
C VAL A 213 -15.46 -2.53 11.62
N LEU A 214 -14.55 -2.91 10.74
CA LEU A 214 -14.79 -3.73 9.58
C LEU A 214 -13.53 -4.51 9.18
N THR A 215 -13.66 -5.51 8.31
CA THR A 215 -12.49 -6.12 7.64
C THR A 215 -12.12 -5.32 6.38
N PHE A 216 -10.95 -5.57 5.82
CA PHE A 216 -10.56 -4.91 4.57
C PHE A 216 -11.48 -5.30 3.39
N LYS A 217 -11.89 -6.57 3.30
CA LYS A 217 -12.94 -7.00 2.36
C LYS A 217 -14.21 -6.16 2.49
N GLN A 218 -14.70 -5.99 3.72
CA GLN A 218 -15.89 -5.17 3.98
C GLN A 218 -15.67 -3.69 3.63
N HIS A 219 -14.42 -3.21 3.66
CA HIS A 219 -14.08 -1.84 3.26
C HIS A 219 -14.18 -1.66 1.76
N ALA A 220 -13.64 -2.61 1.00
CA ALA A 220 -13.79 -2.66 -0.46
C ALA A 220 -15.25 -2.76 -0.88
N GLU A 221 -16.04 -3.63 -0.23
CA GLU A 221 -17.48 -3.77 -0.50
C GLU A 221 -18.26 -2.50 -0.15
N LEU A 222 -18.00 -1.88 1.02
CA LEU A 222 -18.63 -0.60 1.38
C LEU A 222 -18.28 0.50 0.37
N THR A 223 -17.03 0.53 -0.10
CA THR A 223 -16.56 1.47 -1.14
C THR A 223 -17.29 1.23 -2.47
N ALA A 224 -17.52 -0.02 -2.85
CA ALA A 224 -18.31 -0.36 -4.02
C ALA A 224 -19.80 -0.01 -3.86
N GLN A 225 -20.39 -0.18 -2.68
CA GLN A 225 -21.76 0.29 -2.39
C GLN A 225 -21.89 1.81 -2.49
N TYR A 226 -20.82 2.52 -2.12
CA TYR A 226 -20.74 3.97 -2.32
C TYR A 226 -20.68 4.37 -3.81
N GLY A 227 -20.26 3.46 -4.68
CA GLY A 227 -20.10 3.72 -6.11
C GLY A 227 -18.71 4.16 -6.51
N SER A 228 -17.71 3.72 -5.73
CA SER A 228 -16.31 4.06 -5.92
C SER A 228 -15.44 2.81 -5.97
N VAL A 229 -14.27 2.92 -6.59
CA VAL A 229 -13.25 1.87 -6.56
C VAL A 229 -12.29 2.16 -5.42
N LEU A 230 -12.01 1.15 -4.59
CA LEU A 230 -10.93 1.21 -3.61
C LEU A 230 -9.59 1.07 -4.35
N ALA A 231 -8.86 2.18 -4.42
CA ALA A 231 -7.49 2.22 -4.91
C ALA A 231 -6.54 1.95 -3.74
N LEU A 232 -5.65 0.98 -3.88
CA LEU A 232 -4.84 0.46 -2.78
C LEU A 232 -3.37 0.38 -3.18
N SER A 233 -2.54 1.08 -2.43
CA SER A 233 -1.12 0.79 -2.37
C SER A 233 -0.84 -0.36 -1.42
N TRP A 234 -0.56 -1.54 -1.97
CA TRP A 234 -0.32 -2.77 -1.23
C TRP A 234 1.17 -3.04 -1.11
N ILE A 235 1.81 -2.30 -0.20
CA ILE A 235 3.27 -2.14 -0.19
C ILE A 235 3.97 -3.38 0.38
N ALA A 236 4.74 -4.05 -0.48
CA ALA A 236 5.56 -5.22 -0.17
C ALA A 236 6.88 -4.84 0.55
N GLY A 237 6.83 -4.21 1.73
CA GLY A 237 8.09 -3.80 2.36
C GLY A 237 8.00 -2.85 3.55
N TYR A 238 9.20 -2.59 4.08
CA TYR A 238 9.50 -1.74 5.24
C TYR A 238 9.74 -0.28 4.80
N VAL A 239 9.49 0.68 5.69
CA VAL A 239 9.92 2.08 5.53
C VAL A 239 11.27 2.21 6.25
N PRO A 240 12.41 2.39 5.55
CA PRO A 240 13.72 2.57 6.16
C PRO A 240 13.92 4.02 6.54
N ASP A 241 14.62 4.21 7.65
CA ASP A 241 15.36 5.41 8.09
C ASP A 241 15.12 6.67 7.25
N GLN A 242 13.92 7.23 7.34
CA GLN A 242 13.64 8.62 7.00
C GLN A 242 13.66 9.36 8.35
N PRO A 243 14.83 9.83 8.82
CA PRO A 243 14.95 10.52 10.12
C PRO A 243 14.07 11.79 10.21
N ASP A 244 13.61 12.29 9.06
CA ASP A 244 12.84 13.52 8.93
C ASP A 244 11.33 13.27 8.82
N TRP A 245 10.90 12.04 8.54
CA TRP A 245 9.49 11.67 8.64
C TRP A 245 9.20 11.50 10.12
N GLN A 246 8.41 12.40 10.72
CA GLN A 246 8.16 12.43 12.17
C GLN A 246 7.54 11.15 12.76
N GLY A 247 7.19 10.15 11.94
CA GLY A 247 6.81 8.80 12.36
C GLY A 247 7.86 7.70 12.09
N GLY A 248 8.95 7.99 11.39
CA GLY A 248 9.97 7.03 10.97
C GLY A 248 10.66 6.36 12.15
N SER A 249 11.17 7.13 13.11
CA SER A 249 11.90 6.60 14.30
C SER A 249 11.14 5.52 15.08
N ASP A 250 9.81 5.53 15.01
CA ASP A 250 8.94 4.59 15.73
C ASP A 250 8.61 3.33 14.90
N TYR A 251 8.73 3.38 13.57
CA TYR A 251 8.64 2.21 12.68
C TYR A 251 9.92 1.37 12.65
N HIS A 252 10.95 1.71 13.43
CA HIS A 252 12.32 1.18 13.26
C HIS A 252 12.84 0.29 14.39
N PRO A 253 12.21 -0.84 14.74
CA PRO A 253 12.94 -1.83 15.51
C PRO A 253 13.80 -2.65 14.53
N GLU A 254 15.12 -2.73 14.79
CA GLU A 254 16.07 -3.50 13.95
C GLU A 254 15.63 -4.96 13.69
N ASN A 255 14.70 -5.47 14.50
CA ASN A 255 14.13 -6.80 14.44
C ASN A 255 13.09 -7.03 13.30
N ILE A 256 12.62 -6.00 12.59
CA ILE A 256 11.69 -6.18 11.45
C ILE A 256 12.34 -6.02 10.07
N LYS A 257 13.55 -5.46 9.99
CA LYS A 257 14.29 -5.27 8.74
C LYS A 257 14.50 -6.59 7.98
N ASP A 258 14.76 -7.67 8.71
CA ASP A 258 14.95 -9.02 8.14
C ASP A 258 13.64 -9.75 7.87
N LYS A 259 12.50 -9.22 8.33
CA LYS A 259 11.17 -9.84 8.17
C LYS A 259 10.40 -9.30 6.97
N ALA A 260 10.69 -8.07 6.55
CA ALA A 260 10.01 -7.45 5.42
C ALA A 260 10.36 -8.17 4.10
N PRO A 261 9.37 -8.40 3.21
CA PRO A 261 9.63 -8.94 1.88
C PRO A 261 10.65 -8.08 1.12
N LYS A 262 11.66 -8.73 0.56
CA LYS A 262 12.53 -8.11 -0.45
C LYS A 262 12.01 -8.46 -1.85
N ILE A 263 12.20 -7.58 -2.81
CA ILE A 263 11.85 -7.85 -4.22
C ILE A 263 12.49 -9.17 -4.70
N LYS A 264 13.76 -9.40 -4.36
CA LYS A 264 14.43 -10.67 -4.67
C LYS A 264 13.73 -11.88 -4.05
N ASP A 265 13.25 -11.78 -2.81
CA ASP A 265 12.56 -12.89 -2.15
C ASP A 265 11.21 -13.20 -2.80
N VAL A 266 10.51 -12.17 -3.29
CA VAL A 266 9.30 -12.32 -4.09
C VAL A 266 9.63 -13.03 -5.41
N LEU A 267 10.63 -12.55 -6.14
CA LEU A 267 11.07 -13.15 -7.41
C LEU A 267 11.60 -14.59 -7.27
N ASP A 268 12.20 -14.92 -6.12
CA ASP A 268 12.66 -16.29 -5.81
C ASP A 268 11.51 -17.23 -5.37
N GLY A 269 10.26 -16.74 -5.36
CA GLY A 269 9.06 -17.50 -5.05
C GLY A 269 8.80 -17.73 -3.55
N LYS A 270 9.56 -17.07 -2.66
CA LYS A 270 9.43 -17.29 -1.20
C LYS A 270 8.09 -16.82 -0.65
N TRP A 271 7.42 -15.91 -1.35
CA TRP A 271 6.15 -15.31 -0.95
C TRP A 271 4.94 -15.84 -1.73
N ASP A 272 5.10 -16.81 -2.64
CA ASP A 272 4.03 -17.31 -3.51
C ASP A 272 2.82 -17.82 -2.73
N ASN A 273 3.05 -18.55 -1.64
CA ASN A 273 1.95 -19.05 -0.80
C ASN A 273 1.12 -17.92 -0.19
N TYR A 274 1.79 -16.83 0.21
CA TYR A 274 1.13 -15.64 0.72
C TYR A 274 0.38 -14.91 -0.39
N LEU A 275 1.03 -14.67 -1.53
CA LEU A 275 0.44 -14.02 -2.71
C LEU A 275 -0.81 -14.77 -3.20
N ARG A 276 -0.73 -16.09 -3.31
CA ARG A 276 -1.86 -16.96 -3.69
C ARG A 276 -3.00 -16.90 -2.68
N LYS A 277 -2.68 -16.86 -1.38
CA LYS A 277 -3.70 -16.67 -0.33
C LYS A 277 -4.41 -15.33 -0.54
N ILE A 278 -3.68 -14.25 -0.73
CA ILE A 278 -4.25 -12.90 -0.94
C ILE A 278 -5.07 -12.84 -2.24
N ALA A 279 -4.57 -13.41 -3.33
CA ALA A 279 -5.30 -13.51 -4.59
C ALA A 279 -6.66 -14.22 -4.40
N ARG A 280 -6.70 -15.34 -3.67
CA ARG A 280 -7.97 -16.01 -3.34
C ARG A 280 -8.89 -15.17 -2.47
N GLU A 281 -8.37 -14.49 -1.46
CA GLU A 281 -9.18 -13.59 -0.64
C GLU A 281 -9.78 -12.45 -1.47
N ILE A 282 -9.00 -11.83 -2.36
CA ILE A 282 -9.46 -10.77 -3.27
C ILE A 282 -10.49 -11.29 -4.27
N LYS A 283 -10.28 -12.49 -4.81
CA LYS A 283 -11.23 -13.16 -5.69
C LYS A 283 -12.59 -13.33 -5.03
N ASP A 284 -12.66 -13.47 -3.71
CA ASP A 284 -13.90 -13.62 -2.96
C ASP A 284 -14.55 -12.28 -2.56
N ILE A 285 -13.95 -11.14 -2.93
CA ILE A 285 -14.52 -9.80 -2.73
C ILE A 285 -15.52 -9.51 -3.84
N ASP A 286 -16.69 -9.01 -3.47
CA ASP A 286 -17.73 -8.56 -4.41
C ASP A 286 -17.61 -7.06 -4.74
N ALA A 287 -16.39 -6.65 -5.12
CA ALA A 287 -16.04 -5.27 -5.42
C ALA A 287 -14.87 -5.20 -6.43
N PRO A 288 -14.81 -4.13 -7.24
CA PRO A 288 -13.61 -3.80 -8.01
C PRO A 288 -12.53 -3.22 -7.09
N LEU A 289 -11.26 -3.55 -7.37
CA LEU A 289 -10.08 -2.97 -6.74
C LEU A 289 -9.16 -2.38 -7.80
N LEU A 290 -8.51 -1.27 -7.46
CA LEU A 290 -7.38 -0.71 -8.20
C LEU A 290 -6.14 -0.88 -7.32
N MET A 291 -5.16 -1.70 -7.70
CA MET A 291 -4.06 -2.09 -6.81
C MET A 291 -2.69 -1.81 -7.41
N GLU A 292 -1.75 -1.41 -6.56
CA GLU A 292 -0.33 -1.34 -6.86
C GLU A 292 0.50 -2.06 -5.79
N LEU A 293 1.73 -2.44 -6.13
CA LEU A 293 2.62 -3.20 -5.25
C LEU A 293 3.68 -2.32 -4.58
N THR A 294 4.04 -1.21 -5.22
CA THR A 294 5.04 -0.27 -4.73
C THR A 294 4.65 1.17 -5.04
N HIS A 295 4.15 1.88 -4.02
CA HIS A 295 4.02 3.34 -4.12
C HIS A 295 5.37 3.97 -4.51
N GLU A 296 5.30 5.06 -5.27
CA GLU A 296 6.44 5.83 -5.76
C GLU A 296 7.67 4.99 -6.09
N PHE A 297 7.50 3.95 -6.92
CA PHE A 297 8.48 2.87 -7.07
C PHE A 297 9.90 3.34 -7.44
N ASN A 298 10.02 4.55 -8.00
CA ASN A 298 11.28 5.15 -8.43
C ASN A 298 11.85 6.25 -7.51
N ALA A 299 11.16 6.59 -6.42
CA ALA A 299 11.57 7.61 -5.45
C ALA A 299 12.28 6.98 -4.25
N PRO A 300 13.07 7.74 -3.45
CA PRO A 300 13.78 7.25 -2.27
C PRO A 300 12.89 7.12 -1.01
N THR A 301 11.63 6.76 -1.17
CA THR A 301 10.64 6.76 -0.09
C THR A 301 10.67 5.51 0.83
N PHE A 302 10.87 4.27 0.34
CA PHE A 302 10.73 3.01 1.12
C PHE A 302 11.80 1.94 0.80
N SER A 303 11.95 0.87 1.59
CA SER A 303 13.12 -0.01 1.52
C SER A 303 13.06 -1.02 0.39
N ASN A 304 11.89 -1.16 -0.20
CA ASN A 304 11.58 -1.94 -1.39
C ASN A 304 11.44 -1.06 -2.64
N ASN A 305 11.71 0.25 -2.56
CA ASN A 305 11.76 1.09 -3.76
C ASN A 305 13.00 0.77 -4.59
N ILE A 306 13.03 1.30 -5.81
CA ILE A 306 14.10 0.98 -6.76
C ILE A 306 15.49 1.36 -6.24
N TRP A 307 15.61 2.35 -5.34
CA TRP A 307 16.89 2.82 -4.86
C TRP A 307 17.66 1.77 -4.06
N TRP A 308 17.08 0.62 -3.72
CA TRP A 308 17.72 -0.42 -2.92
C TRP A 308 17.73 -1.80 -3.57
N VAL A 309 17.45 -1.90 -4.87
CA VAL A 309 17.34 -3.20 -5.58
C VAL A 309 18.43 -3.43 -6.63
N PHE A 310 19.53 -2.71 -6.54
CA PHE A 310 20.66 -2.83 -7.45
C PHE A 310 21.66 -3.91 -7.01
N GLY A 311 22.52 -4.30 -7.95
CA GLY A 311 23.57 -5.29 -7.73
C GLY A 311 23.07 -6.74 -7.82
N GLN A 312 24.02 -7.67 -7.67
CA GLN A 312 23.78 -9.11 -7.87
C GLN A 312 22.69 -9.65 -6.92
N ASP A 313 22.68 -9.18 -5.67
CA ASP A 313 21.75 -9.65 -4.63
C ASP A 313 20.47 -8.80 -4.56
N GLY A 314 20.40 -7.67 -5.28
CA GLY A 314 19.25 -6.76 -5.27
C GLY A 314 19.00 -6.13 -3.91
N ASP A 315 20.06 -5.79 -3.17
CA ASP A 315 20.01 -5.24 -1.81
C ASP A 315 20.86 -3.98 -1.61
N ARG A 316 21.35 -3.40 -2.72
CA ARG A 316 22.20 -2.20 -2.73
C ARG A 316 21.53 -1.06 -3.44
N SER A 317 21.97 0.15 -3.12
CA SER A 317 21.69 1.30 -3.97
C SER A 317 22.60 1.37 -5.18
N TRP A 318 22.10 1.96 -6.26
CA TRP A 318 22.90 2.23 -7.46
C TRP A 318 24.13 3.09 -7.13
N LEU A 319 24.01 3.97 -6.14
CA LEU A 319 25.10 4.81 -5.66
C LEU A 319 26.19 3.99 -4.98
N GLU A 320 25.84 3.05 -4.12
CA GLU A 320 26.79 2.12 -3.50
C GLU A 320 27.47 1.22 -4.55
N VAL A 321 26.73 0.79 -5.57
CA VAL A 321 27.30 0.00 -6.68
C VAL A 321 28.36 0.81 -7.44
N CYS A 322 28.08 2.08 -7.77
CA CYS A 322 29.04 2.91 -8.52
C CYS A 322 30.10 3.62 -7.68
N ASN A 323 29.83 3.78 -6.38
CA ASN A 323 30.66 4.54 -5.47
C ASN A 323 30.87 3.77 -4.15
N PRO A 324 31.53 2.59 -4.19
CA PRO A 324 31.67 1.72 -3.03
C PRO A 324 32.49 2.33 -1.88
N GLN A 325 33.13 3.49 -2.10
CA GLN A 325 33.77 4.28 -1.06
C GLN A 325 32.80 4.97 -0.09
N TYR A 326 31.53 5.09 -0.46
CA TYR A 326 30.47 5.67 0.36
C TYR A 326 29.57 4.55 0.89
N GLY A 327 29.18 4.63 2.15
CA GLY A 327 28.23 3.70 2.76
C GLY A 327 26.79 4.14 2.60
N ARG A 328 25.85 3.24 2.95
CA ARG A 328 24.40 3.48 2.92
C ARG A 328 23.97 4.83 3.51
N ALA A 329 24.50 5.17 4.68
CA ALA A 329 24.15 6.38 5.42
C ALA A 329 24.66 7.68 4.77
N ASP A 330 25.65 7.58 3.88
CA ASP A 330 26.21 8.77 3.22
C ASP A 330 25.24 9.35 2.17
N PHE A 331 24.24 8.57 1.74
CA PHE A 331 23.32 8.95 0.67
C PHE A 331 21.90 9.28 1.13
N THR A 332 21.46 8.79 2.28
CA THR A 332 20.10 8.97 2.83
C THR A 332 19.78 10.40 3.32
N GLY A 333 20.57 11.40 2.91
CA GLY A 333 20.34 12.82 3.20
C GLY A 333 21.05 13.76 2.23
N LEU A 334 21.49 13.26 1.06
CA LEU A 334 22.12 14.11 0.06
C LEU A 334 21.06 14.87 -0.73
N ASP A 335 21.05 16.18 -0.51
CA ASP A 335 20.39 17.16 -1.36
C ASP A 335 20.71 16.88 -2.85
N PRO A 336 19.69 16.76 -3.73
CA PRO A 336 19.90 16.50 -5.16
C PRO A 336 20.84 17.50 -5.85
N GLY A 337 20.86 18.76 -5.39
CA GLY A 337 21.79 19.78 -5.85
C GLY A 337 23.24 19.47 -5.50
N LYS A 338 23.50 19.02 -4.26
CA LYS A 338 24.83 18.52 -3.84
C LYS A 338 25.25 17.27 -4.61
N MET A 339 24.32 16.35 -4.88
CA MET A 339 24.62 15.17 -5.70
C MET A 339 25.05 15.58 -7.11
N LEU A 340 24.28 16.45 -7.75
CA LEU A 340 24.61 16.97 -9.07
C LEU A 340 25.97 17.68 -9.08
N GLN A 341 26.28 18.47 -8.05
CA GLN A 341 27.57 19.13 -7.92
C GLN A 341 28.71 18.11 -7.76
N GLY A 342 28.54 17.09 -6.93
CA GLY A 342 29.49 16.00 -6.77
C GLY A 342 29.72 15.23 -8.08
N ILE A 343 28.67 15.02 -8.88
CA ILE A 343 28.76 14.41 -10.22
C ILE A 343 29.57 15.30 -11.16
N LYS A 344 29.27 16.61 -11.22
CA LYS A 344 30.00 17.58 -12.05
C LYS A 344 31.47 17.68 -11.68
N GLU A 345 31.80 17.54 -10.40
CA GLU A 345 33.17 17.54 -9.89
C GLU A 345 33.88 16.19 -10.04
N GLY A 346 33.19 15.15 -10.54
CA GLY A 346 33.74 13.79 -10.68
C GLY A 346 33.95 13.07 -9.35
N LYS A 347 33.37 13.56 -8.25
CA LYS A 347 33.43 12.95 -6.91
C LYS A 347 32.41 11.83 -6.75
N ILE A 348 31.29 11.93 -7.45
CA ILE A 348 30.21 10.95 -7.47
C ILE A 348 30.04 10.47 -8.91
N LYS A 349 29.97 9.17 -9.11
CA LYS A 349 29.59 8.55 -10.37
C LYS A 349 28.08 8.35 -10.39
N ALA A 350 27.42 8.99 -11.36
CA ALA A 350 25.99 8.82 -11.65
C ALA A 350 25.68 7.48 -12.34
N ASP A 351 26.70 6.85 -12.93
CA ASP A 351 26.61 5.63 -13.72
C ASP A 351 27.96 4.89 -13.74
N CYS A 352 27.94 3.58 -13.92
CA CYS A 352 29.12 2.73 -13.96
C CYS A 352 28.81 1.37 -14.59
N ARG A 353 29.83 0.64 -15.05
CA ARG A 353 29.65 -0.66 -15.71
C ARG A 353 29.03 -1.71 -14.79
N GLU A 354 29.31 -1.61 -13.50
CA GLU A 354 28.84 -2.52 -12.46
C GLU A 354 27.32 -2.42 -12.21
N LEU A 355 26.66 -1.39 -12.75
CA LEU A 355 25.20 -1.30 -12.78
C LEU A 355 24.55 -2.12 -13.89
N TYR A 356 25.31 -2.77 -14.79
CA TYR A 356 24.71 -3.47 -15.93
C TYR A 356 25.12 -4.95 -15.96
N ASN A 357 24.21 -5.79 -16.48
CA ASN A 357 24.38 -7.23 -16.68
C ASN A 357 24.65 -8.08 -15.42
N GLN A 358 24.20 -7.64 -14.25
CA GLN A 358 24.19 -8.33 -12.96
C GLN A 358 22.93 -9.18 -12.76
N TYR A 359 21.75 -8.70 -13.16
CA TYR A 359 20.50 -9.46 -13.08
C TYR A 359 20.04 -9.86 -14.48
N LYS A 360 19.62 -11.11 -14.62
CA LYS A 360 19.15 -11.66 -15.89
C LYS A 360 17.67 -11.91 -15.73
N SER A 361 16.88 -10.93 -16.14
CA SER A 361 15.42 -11.02 -16.12
C SER A 361 14.97 -12.34 -16.76
N PRO A 362 14.21 -13.19 -16.05
CA PRO A 362 13.65 -14.41 -16.63
C PRO A 362 12.41 -14.12 -17.49
N TYR A 363 11.85 -12.90 -17.42
CA TYR A 363 10.62 -12.51 -18.11
C TYR A 363 10.89 -11.74 -19.40
N ILE A 364 11.71 -10.69 -19.35
CA ILE A 364 12.03 -9.83 -20.49
C ILE A 364 13.55 -9.69 -20.58
N PRO A 365 14.21 -10.50 -21.43
CA PRO A 365 15.66 -10.49 -21.57
C PRO A 365 16.19 -9.13 -22.03
N ASP A 366 17.26 -8.66 -21.38
CA ASP A 366 18.06 -7.52 -21.85
C ASP A 366 19.07 -8.02 -22.91
N GLU A 367 18.63 -8.11 -24.16
CA GLU A 367 19.42 -8.71 -25.25
C GLU A 367 20.71 -7.95 -25.57
N ASP A 368 20.72 -6.62 -25.36
CA ASP A 368 21.88 -5.76 -25.63
C ASP A 368 22.67 -5.36 -24.37
N GLY A 369 22.17 -5.75 -23.19
CA GLY A 369 22.85 -5.53 -21.92
C GLY A 369 22.87 -4.05 -21.51
N THR A 370 21.88 -3.28 -21.97
CA THR A 370 21.82 -1.82 -21.79
C THR A 370 20.88 -1.38 -20.67
N LEU A 371 20.14 -2.30 -20.05
CA LEU A 371 19.30 -2.01 -18.90
C LEU A 371 20.12 -2.01 -17.61
N PRO A 372 20.00 -0.96 -16.78
CA PRO A 372 20.60 -0.94 -15.45
C PRO A 372 19.95 -1.99 -14.53
N ASP A 373 20.77 -2.84 -13.93
CA ASP A 373 20.34 -3.94 -13.09
C ASP A 373 19.71 -3.46 -11.80
N GLY A 374 18.42 -3.75 -11.68
CA GLY A 374 17.60 -3.38 -10.54
C GLY A 374 16.20 -3.00 -11.01
N ILE A 375 16.11 -2.17 -12.05
CA ILE A 375 14.83 -1.67 -12.60
C ILE A 375 13.93 -2.80 -13.07
N GLU A 376 14.50 -3.65 -13.90
CA GLU A 376 14.00 -4.96 -14.27
C GLU A 376 13.48 -5.81 -13.10
N ARG A 377 14.05 -5.75 -11.89
CA ARG A 377 13.52 -6.53 -10.75
C ARG A 377 12.17 -6.02 -10.28
N MET A 378 11.96 -4.70 -10.32
CA MET A 378 10.67 -4.09 -10.01
C MET A 378 9.62 -4.53 -11.02
N ARG A 379 9.94 -4.37 -12.31
CA ARG A 379 9.11 -4.83 -13.43
C ARG A 379 8.78 -6.32 -13.33
N ASP A 380 9.78 -7.15 -13.10
CA ASP A 380 9.65 -8.59 -13.03
C ASP A 380 8.85 -9.03 -11.79
N MET A 381 8.88 -8.25 -10.71
CA MET A 381 8.03 -8.49 -9.55
C MET A 381 6.57 -8.22 -9.88
N TRP A 382 6.26 -7.14 -10.61
CA TRP A 382 4.91 -6.87 -11.08
C TRP A 382 4.40 -8.01 -11.96
N ILE A 383 5.23 -8.48 -12.90
CA ILE A 383 4.92 -9.63 -13.75
C ILE A 383 4.61 -10.86 -12.89
N HIS A 384 5.53 -11.22 -12.00
CA HIS A 384 5.41 -12.41 -11.16
C HIS A 384 4.15 -12.41 -10.27
N VAL A 385 3.89 -11.29 -9.59
CA VAL A 385 2.72 -11.16 -8.70
C VAL A 385 1.43 -11.22 -9.51
N LYS A 386 1.37 -10.53 -10.65
CA LYS A 386 0.18 -10.56 -11.50
C LYS A 386 -0.06 -11.95 -12.10
N ASP A 387 0.98 -12.64 -12.55
CA ASP A 387 0.86 -14.03 -13.06
C ASP A 387 0.24 -14.94 -12.00
N ILE A 388 0.65 -14.82 -10.72
CA ILE A 388 0.03 -15.54 -9.61
C ILE A 388 -1.46 -15.20 -9.46
N PHE A 389 -1.84 -13.93 -9.57
CA PHE A 389 -3.24 -13.51 -9.48
C PHE A 389 -4.08 -14.05 -10.64
N ASP A 390 -3.54 -14.03 -11.85
CA ASP A 390 -4.18 -14.58 -13.05
C ASP A 390 -4.33 -16.11 -12.93
N GLU A 391 -3.33 -16.82 -12.41
CA GLU A 391 -3.39 -18.26 -12.14
C GLU A 391 -4.48 -18.64 -11.10
N GLU A 392 -4.68 -17.81 -10.07
CA GLU A 392 -5.76 -18.00 -9.09
C GLU A 392 -7.13 -17.54 -9.64
N GLY A 393 -7.16 -16.94 -10.84
CA GLY A 393 -8.37 -16.48 -11.53
C GLY A 393 -8.98 -15.23 -10.90
N VAL A 394 -8.15 -14.28 -10.47
CA VAL A 394 -8.61 -12.98 -9.97
C VAL A 394 -9.00 -12.10 -11.15
N VAL A 395 -10.25 -11.65 -11.19
CA VAL A 395 -10.81 -10.86 -12.30
C VAL A 395 -11.23 -9.45 -11.92
N ASN A 396 -11.18 -9.11 -10.62
CA ASN A 396 -11.69 -7.85 -10.07
C ASN A 396 -10.59 -6.88 -9.63
N VAL A 397 -9.37 -7.05 -10.14
CA VAL A 397 -8.23 -6.17 -9.89
C VAL A 397 -7.82 -5.51 -11.20
N SER A 398 -7.81 -4.18 -11.20
CA SER A 398 -7.04 -3.38 -12.14
C SER A 398 -5.71 -3.03 -11.49
N TRP A 399 -4.61 -3.15 -12.25
CA TRP A 399 -3.27 -2.86 -11.76
C TRP A 399 -2.85 -1.45 -12.13
N PHE A 400 -2.30 -0.74 -11.17
CA PHE A 400 -1.57 0.48 -11.43
C PHE A 400 -0.22 0.45 -10.72
N GLU A 401 0.70 1.29 -11.17
CA GLU A 401 1.95 1.54 -10.45
C GLU A 401 2.27 3.02 -10.64
N HIS A 402 2.81 3.70 -9.63
CA HIS A 402 3.13 5.12 -9.76
C HIS A 402 4.54 5.50 -9.35
N THR A 403 5.04 6.54 -10.00
CA THR A 403 6.32 7.16 -9.68
C THR A 403 6.18 8.26 -8.64
N GLY A 404 7.26 8.61 -7.96
CA GLY A 404 7.29 9.88 -7.23
C GLY A 404 7.26 11.09 -8.18
N ASP A 405 7.20 12.29 -7.60
CA ASP A 405 7.13 13.57 -8.32
C ASP A 405 8.42 13.96 -9.06
N ILE A 406 9.45 13.12 -8.98
CA ILE A 406 10.80 13.37 -9.49
C ILE A 406 11.03 12.87 -10.93
N THR A 407 10.12 12.07 -11.49
CA THR A 407 10.30 11.41 -12.80
C THR A 407 10.33 12.39 -13.95
N GLY A 408 11.31 12.20 -14.84
CA GLY A 408 11.36 12.94 -16.10
C GLY A 408 11.77 14.41 -15.98
N THR A 409 12.10 14.87 -14.78
CA THR A 409 12.56 16.25 -14.56
C THR A 409 14.03 16.40 -14.95
N GLY A 410 14.40 17.60 -15.43
CA GLY A 410 15.72 17.85 -16.02
C GLY A 410 16.90 17.70 -15.05
N LEU A 411 16.66 17.83 -13.74
CA LEU A 411 17.64 17.58 -12.69
C LEU A 411 17.82 16.08 -12.42
N PHE A 412 16.72 15.36 -12.19
CA PHE A 412 16.77 13.95 -11.81
C PHE A 412 17.28 13.06 -12.96
N ASN A 413 16.93 13.37 -14.21
CA ASN A 413 17.49 12.70 -15.38
C ASN A 413 19.03 12.79 -15.49
N LYS A 414 19.65 13.81 -14.88
CA LYS A 414 21.12 13.97 -14.87
C LYS A 414 21.80 13.21 -13.74
N ILE A 415 21.11 13.02 -12.62
CA ILE A 415 21.67 12.33 -11.45
C ILE A 415 21.34 10.84 -11.44
N MET A 416 20.24 10.43 -12.07
CA MET A 416 19.76 9.05 -12.16
C MET A 416 19.45 8.70 -13.62
N PRO A 417 20.46 8.59 -14.50
CA PRO A 417 20.25 8.26 -15.92
C PRO A 417 19.61 6.89 -16.13
N TRP A 418 19.64 6.04 -15.09
CA TRP A 418 18.96 4.76 -15.06
C TRP A 418 17.43 4.89 -14.93
N ASN A 419 16.90 5.96 -14.32
CA ASN A 419 15.47 6.09 -13.99
C ASN A 419 14.62 6.55 -15.18
N LYS A 420 14.49 5.71 -16.22
CA LYS A 420 13.64 5.98 -17.38
C LYS A 420 12.38 5.14 -17.32
N ILE A 421 11.21 5.74 -17.54
CA ILE A 421 9.93 5.05 -17.46
C ILE A 421 9.83 3.83 -18.39
N ASP A 422 10.44 3.90 -19.58
CA ASP A 422 10.47 2.80 -20.54
C ASP A 422 11.18 1.54 -20.01
N TYR A 423 12.11 1.67 -19.06
CA TYR A 423 12.80 0.52 -18.47
C TYR A 423 11.91 -0.28 -17.52
N TYR A 424 10.85 0.34 -17.01
CA TYR A 424 9.88 -0.30 -16.13
C TYR A 424 8.77 -1.05 -16.88
N TRP A 425 8.68 -0.94 -18.22
CA TRP A 425 7.56 -1.52 -18.98
C TRP A 425 7.51 -3.05 -18.88
N PRO A 426 6.45 -3.64 -18.26
CA PRO A 426 6.33 -5.08 -18.06
C PRO A 426 5.74 -5.85 -19.25
N GLY A 427 5.41 -5.15 -20.34
CA GLY A 427 4.67 -5.73 -21.46
C GLY A 427 3.18 -5.35 -21.42
N GLU A 428 2.51 -5.57 -22.54
CA GLU A 428 1.08 -5.27 -22.68
C GLU A 428 0.24 -6.11 -21.70
N GLY A 429 -0.77 -5.48 -21.09
CA GLY A 429 -1.75 -6.18 -20.24
C GLY A 429 -1.30 -6.47 -18.81
N TYR A 430 -0.09 -6.05 -18.40
CA TYR A 430 0.37 -6.17 -17.02
C TYR A 430 -0.03 -5.00 -16.13
N ILE A 431 -0.06 -3.78 -16.68
CA ILE A 431 -0.41 -2.55 -15.96
C ILE A 431 -1.56 -1.86 -16.70
N ASP A 432 -2.67 -1.64 -16.01
CA ASP A 432 -3.86 -0.99 -16.55
C ASP A 432 -3.74 0.55 -16.49
N PHE A 433 -3.03 1.08 -15.48
CA PHE A 433 -2.76 2.52 -15.33
C PHE A 433 -1.32 2.78 -14.85
N ILE A 434 -0.69 3.84 -15.34
CA ILE A 434 0.58 4.32 -14.79
C ILE A 434 0.35 5.63 -14.05
N GLY A 435 0.97 5.87 -12.91
CA GLY A 435 0.72 7.05 -12.10
C GLY A 435 1.96 7.87 -11.80
N THR A 436 1.74 9.09 -11.30
CA THR A 436 2.76 9.87 -10.60
C THR A 436 2.17 10.59 -9.40
N SER A 437 2.97 10.75 -8.35
CA SER A 437 2.73 11.78 -7.34
C SER A 437 2.90 13.17 -7.95
N VAL A 438 2.05 14.11 -7.55
CA VAL A 438 2.02 15.48 -8.09
C VAL A 438 1.89 16.46 -6.93
N TYR A 439 3.05 16.90 -6.44
CA TYR A 439 3.17 17.97 -5.48
C TYR A 439 3.57 19.26 -6.19
N TYR A 440 2.77 20.30 -6.05
CA TYR A 440 3.06 21.59 -6.69
C TYR A 440 2.73 22.75 -5.76
N SER A 441 3.35 23.90 -6.00
CA SER A 441 3.09 25.14 -5.27
C SER A 441 2.90 26.35 -6.17
N ASP A 442 3.04 26.17 -7.48
CA ASP A 442 2.81 27.19 -8.50
C ASP A 442 2.01 26.60 -9.67
N ALA A 443 0.82 27.14 -9.93
CA ALA A 443 0.00 26.78 -11.09
C ALA A 443 0.15 27.78 -12.25
N GLU A 444 0.97 28.83 -12.11
CA GLU A 444 1.20 29.88 -13.11
C GLU A 444 2.35 29.56 -14.08
N ASP A 445 2.66 28.28 -14.28
CA ASP A 445 3.81 27.92 -15.10
C ASP A 445 3.58 28.13 -16.59
N THR A 446 4.65 28.55 -17.26
CA THR A 446 4.78 28.63 -18.72
C THR A 446 5.73 27.52 -19.14
N SER A 447 5.46 26.83 -20.25
CA SER A 447 6.28 25.74 -20.80
C SER A 447 7.79 26.02 -20.93
N ASP A 448 8.20 27.27 -20.78
CA ASP A 448 9.56 27.76 -21.00
C ASP A 448 10.45 27.71 -19.74
N LYS A 449 9.93 27.30 -18.57
CA LYS A 449 10.69 27.25 -17.30
C LYS A 449 11.35 25.90 -16.96
N PHE A 450 11.39 24.96 -17.90
CA PHE A 450 11.88 23.56 -17.76
C PHE A 450 13.41 23.38 -17.50
N ASN A 451 14.15 24.37 -16.97
CA ASN A 451 15.61 24.27 -16.76
C ASN A 451 16.19 25.00 -15.51
N SER A 452 15.40 25.24 -14.45
CA SER A 452 15.82 25.81 -13.16
C SER A 452 15.82 24.80 -11.99
N PRO A 453 16.75 24.90 -11.01
CA PRO A 453 16.70 24.11 -9.77
C PRO A 453 15.41 24.23 -8.93
N ASN A 454 14.56 25.23 -9.23
CA ASN A 454 13.25 25.42 -8.60
C ASN A 454 12.08 24.86 -9.46
N GLU A 455 12.36 24.09 -10.53
CA GLU A 455 11.39 23.43 -11.42
C GLU A 455 10.35 22.57 -10.69
N ASN A 456 10.75 21.90 -9.60
CA ASN A 456 9.97 20.85 -8.93
C ASN A 456 8.76 21.37 -8.13
N LYS A 457 8.28 22.57 -8.45
CA LYS A 457 7.19 23.23 -7.73
C LYS A 457 6.06 23.66 -8.64
N THR A 458 6.15 23.41 -9.96
CA THR A 458 5.08 23.74 -10.90
C THR A 458 4.24 22.52 -11.25
N PHE A 459 2.96 22.73 -11.57
CA PHE A 459 2.10 21.62 -11.98
C PHE A 459 2.62 20.89 -13.23
N HIS A 460 3.07 21.60 -14.27
CA HIS A 460 3.55 20.95 -15.49
C HIS A 460 4.83 20.14 -15.30
N ALA A 461 5.69 20.53 -14.35
CA ALA A 461 6.87 19.75 -13.99
C ALA A 461 6.49 18.50 -13.20
N SER A 462 5.64 18.63 -12.17
CA SER A 462 5.22 17.51 -11.33
C SER A 462 4.34 16.51 -12.09
N ALA A 463 3.56 16.95 -13.09
CA ALA A 463 2.78 16.09 -13.98
C ALA A 463 3.55 15.63 -15.24
N ASN A 464 4.87 15.83 -15.30
CA ASN A 464 5.64 15.59 -16.52
C ASN A 464 5.63 14.12 -16.99
N LEU A 465 5.45 13.17 -16.07
CA LEU A 465 5.27 11.75 -16.43
C LEU A 465 4.20 11.57 -17.51
N ALA A 466 3.09 12.31 -17.43
CA ALA A 466 2.03 12.19 -18.43
C ALA A 466 2.51 12.53 -19.84
N LYS A 467 3.44 13.48 -19.99
CA LYS A 467 4.06 13.79 -21.28
C LYS A 467 5.04 12.71 -21.73
N GLU A 468 5.82 12.15 -20.80
CA GLU A 468 6.74 11.06 -21.11
C GLU A 468 5.99 9.80 -21.56
N VAL A 469 4.93 9.44 -20.86
CA VAL A 469 4.02 8.35 -21.21
C VAL A 469 3.48 8.57 -22.61
N ALA A 470 2.94 9.76 -22.91
CA ALA A 470 2.41 10.08 -24.23
C ALA A 470 3.47 10.03 -25.36
N ALA A 471 4.74 10.26 -25.04
CA ALA A 471 5.87 10.19 -25.98
C ALA A 471 6.52 8.80 -26.06
N SER A 472 6.26 7.92 -25.09
CA SER A 472 6.85 6.59 -24.99
C SER A 472 6.36 5.70 -26.13
N LYS A 473 7.26 4.85 -26.64
CA LYS A 473 6.87 3.78 -27.58
C LYS A 473 6.02 2.71 -26.89
N TYR A 474 6.24 2.48 -25.60
CA TYR A 474 5.68 1.37 -24.83
C TYR A 474 4.43 1.81 -24.06
N TRP A 475 4.48 2.97 -23.42
CA TRP A 475 3.44 3.43 -22.49
C TRP A 475 2.38 4.34 -23.11
N LYS A 476 2.51 4.81 -24.36
CA LYS A 476 1.64 5.84 -24.97
C LYS A 476 0.13 5.59 -24.89
N ASP A 477 -0.27 4.32 -24.84
CA ASP A 477 -1.67 3.91 -24.77
C ASP A 477 -2.12 3.59 -23.34
N THR A 478 -1.21 3.62 -22.36
CA THR A 478 -1.48 3.44 -20.94
C THR A 478 -2.02 4.76 -20.33
N PRO A 479 -3.20 4.73 -19.70
CA PRO A 479 -3.78 5.90 -19.05
C PRO A 479 -2.99 6.32 -17.81
N VAL A 480 -2.98 7.62 -17.54
CA VAL A 480 -2.20 8.21 -16.44
C VAL A 480 -3.07 8.59 -15.24
N LEU A 481 -2.61 8.27 -14.04
CA LEU A 481 -3.20 8.70 -12.76
C LEU A 481 -2.32 9.74 -12.06
N LEU A 482 -2.90 10.78 -11.49
CA LEU A 482 -2.22 11.67 -10.55
C LEU A 482 -2.52 11.18 -9.12
N VAL A 483 -1.71 10.27 -8.59
CA VAL A 483 -2.07 9.43 -7.42
C VAL A 483 -1.97 10.20 -6.11
N GLU A 484 -0.88 10.93 -5.89
CA GLU A 484 -0.76 11.82 -4.74
C GLU A 484 -0.83 13.26 -5.22
N PHE A 485 -2.05 13.75 -5.45
CA PHE A 485 -2.27 15.09 -5.99
C PHE A 485 -2.47 16.10 -4.87
N ALA A 486 -1.52 17.03 -4.69
CA ALA A 486 -1.57 18.02 -3.60
C ALA A 486 -0.94 19.38 -3.96
N TYR A 487 -1.51 20.43 -3.36
CA TYR A 487 -0.98 21.79 -3.39
C TYR A 487 -0.22 22.11 -2.10
N MET A 488 1.05 22.53 -2.22
CA MET A 488 2.00 22.64 -1.11
C MET A 488 2.07 24.03 -0.45
N GLN A 489 1.18 24.96 -0.80
CA GLN A 489 1.20 26.34 -0.27
C GLN A 489 -0.10 26.70 0.48
N ASN A 490 0.03 27.46 1.57
CA ASN A 490 -1.12 28.01 2.30
C ASN A 490 -1.70 29.21 1.52
N GLY A 491 -2.92 29.11 0.98
CA GLY A 491 -3.58 30.23 0.30
C GLY A 491 -4.91 29.82 -0.35
N THR A 492 -5.63 30.80 -0.93
CA THR A 492 -6.88 30.54 -1.65
C THR A 492 -6.61 29.91 -3.02
N GLU A 493 -7.23 28.77 -3.30
CA GLU A 493 -6.91 27.90 -4.44
C GLU A 493 -7.82 28.09 -5.67
N GLU A 494 -8.76 29.02 -5.63
CA GLU A 494 -9.75 29.25 -6.72
C GLU A 494 -9.10 29.30 -8.11
N LYS A 495 -8.03 30.09 -8.25
CA LYS A 495 -7.31 30.26 -9.52
C LYS A 495 -6.63 28.96 -9.96
N ASN A 496 -6.08 28.20 -9.02
CA ASN A 496 -5.38 26.95 -9.30
C ASN A 496 -6.38 25.89 -9.78
N ILE A 497 -7.55 25.80 -9.14
CA ILE A 497 -8.63 24.90 -9.55
C ILE A 497 -9.01 25.18 -11.00
N GLY A 498 -9.28 26.45 -11.35
CA GLY A 498 -9.65 26.83 -12.70
C GLY A 498 -8.59 26.53 -13.75
N LYS A 499 -7.32 26.77 -13.44
CA LYS A 499 -6.22 26.48 -14.38
C LYS A 499 -6.00 24.98 -14.56
N ILE A 500 -5.85 24.24 -13.47
CA ILE A 500 -5.46 22.84 -13.54
C ILE A 500 -6.60 22.00 -14.07
N PHE A 501 -7.80 22.16 -13.50
CA PHE A 501 -8.95 21.35 -13.88
C PHE A 501 -9.73 21.91 -15.07
N GLY A 502 -9.74 23.23 -15.25
CA GLY A 502 -10.42 23.84 -16.39
C GLY A 502 -9.58 23.88 -17.67
N GLU A 503 -8.24 23.97 -17.56
CA GLU A 503 -7.38 24.16 -18.73
C GLU A 503 -6.35 23.04 -18.90
N TYR A 504 -5.47 22.82 -17.92
CA TYR A 504 -4.29 21.99 -18.12
C TYR A 504 -4.62 20.50 -18.29
N ILE A 505 -5.36 19.89 -17.37
CA ILE A 505 -5.68 18.46 -17.46
C ILE A 505 -6.45 18.15 -18.75
N PRO A 506 -7.57 18.84 -19.07
CA PRO A 506 -8.35 18.49 -20.28
C PRO A 506 -7.65 18.85 -21.61
N ARG A 507 -6.70 19.80 -21.61
CA ARG A 507 -6.05 20.29 -22.84
C ARG A 507 -4.65 19.73 -23.04
N ASP A 508 -3.79 19.89 -22.03
CA ASP A 508 -2.35 19.65 -22.12
C ASP A 508 -1.99 18.21 -21.70
N PHE A 509 -2.83 17.56 -20.88
CA PHE A 509 -2.59 16.23 -20.32
C PHE A 509 -3.75 15.25 -20.57
N LYS A 510 -4.17 15.13 -21.83
CA LYS A 510 -5.36 14.33 -22.24
C LYS A 510 -5.27 12.84 -21.92
N ASN A 511 -4.08 12.32 -21.66
CA ASN A 511 -3.86 10.94 -21.22
C ASN A 511 -3.99 10.77 -19.70
N VAL A 512 -4.18 11.86 -18.94
CA VAL A 512 -4.57 11.79 -17.52
C VAL A 512 -6.04 11.42 -17.42
N ARG A 513 -6.30 10.27 -16.79
CA ARG A 513 -7.61 9.61 -16.68
C ARG A 513 -8.08 9.43 -15.24
N GLY A 514 -7.33 9.95 -14.29
CA GLY A 514 -7.81 10.08 -12.92
C GLY A 514 -6.82 10.81 -12.04
N PHE A 515 -7.28 11.21 -10.86
CA PHE A 515 -6.44 11.75 -9.80
C PHE A 515 -7.01 11.39 -8.44
N THR A 516 -6.16 11.38 -7.42
CA THR A 516 -6.56 11.22 -6.01
C THR A 516 -5.94 12.32 -5.17
N PHE A 517 -6.79 13.13 -4.53
CA PHE A 517 -6.36 14.24 -3.67
C PHE A 517 -5.80 13.73 -2.33
N LEU A 518 -4.62 14.20 -1.94
CA LEU A 518 -3.97 13.85 -0.67
C LEU A 518 -4.56 14.61 0.52
N ASP A 519 -4.28 14.12 1.75
CA ASP A 519 -4.87 14.43 3.07
C ASP A 519 -4.95 15.89 3.51
N TRP A 520 -4.30 16.79 2.79
CA TRP A 520 -4.52 18.21 2.93
C TRP A 520 -5.56 18.51 1.86
N PRO A 521 -6.86 18.55 2.20
CA PRO A 521 -7.85 18.85 1.18
C PRO A 521 -7.39 20.14 0.47
N PRO A 522 -7.75 20.38 -0.79
CA PRO A 522 -7.99 21.77 -1.14
C PRO A 522 -8.91 22.25 -0.05
N GLN A 523 -8.40 23.05 0.90
CA GLN A 523 -9.26 23.53 1.96
C GLN A 523 -10.26 24.32 1.17
N PHE A 524 -11.46 23.76 0.97
CA PHE A 524 -12.61 24.48 0.47
C PHE A 524 -13.00 25.43 1.61
N GLY A 525 -12.08 26.34 1.88
CA GLY A 525 -11.99 27.23 3.01
C GLY A 525 -12.87 28.43 2.74
N THR A 526 -13.07 28.73 1.46
CA THR A 526 -13.89 29.81 0.93
C THR A 526 -14.99 29.30 -0.01
N ASP A 527 -16.09 30.04 -0.08
CA ASP A 527 -17.17 29.78 -1.04
C ASP A 527 -16.68 29.90 -2.50
N ALA A 528 -15.62 30.67 -2.73
CA ALA A 528 -15.01 30.86 -4.05
C ALA A 528 -14.34 29.57 -4.55
N GLU A 529 -13.62 28.84 -3.69
CA GLU A 529 -13.02 27.55 -4.05
C GLU A 529 -14.10 26.50 -4.34
N ILE A 530 -15.16 26.47 -3.54
CA ILE A 530 -16.32 25.58 -3.78
C ILE A 530 -16.96 25.92 -5.13
N ALA A 531 -17.18 27.20 -5.42
CA ALA A 531 -17.75 27.64 -6.69
C ALA A 531 -16.84 27.30 -7.89
N ALA A 532 -15.53 27.46 -7.74
CA ALA A 532 -14.56 27.09 -8.76
C ALA A 532 -14.56 25.58 -9.00
N TRP A 533 -14.55 24.79 -7.93
CA TRP A 533 -14.61 23.34 -8.03
C TRP A 533 -15.87 22.88 -8.74
N LYS A 534 -17.04 23.41 -8.35
CA LYS A 534 -18.30 23.09 -9.03
C LYS A 534 -18.22 23.40 -10.52
N LYS A 535 -17.76 24.59 -10.87
CA LYS A 535 -17.64 25.04 -12.26
C LYS A 535 -16.67 24.19 -13.10
N TYR A 536 -15.49 23.90 -12.57
CA TYR A 536 -14.39 23.32 -13.35
C TYR A 536 -14.24 21.80 -13.20
N VAL A 537 -14.85 21.22 -12.16
CA VAL A 537 -14.84 19.78 -11.87
C VAL A 537 -16.27 19.22 -11.86
N SER A 538 -17.12 19.57 -10.89
CA SER A 538 -18.43 18.90 -10.69
C SER A 538 -19.38 19.00 -11.90
N ASP A 539 -19.41 20.17 -12.55
CA ASP A 539 -20.26 20.50 -13.70
C ASP A 539 -19.54 20.31 -15.05
N ASN A 540 -18.24 20.03 -15.01
CA ASN A 540 -17.44 19.84 -16.22
C ASN A 540 -17.53 18.37 -16.67
N PRO A 541 -18.11 18.08 -17.86
CA PRO A 541 -18.33 16.70 -18.31
C PRO A 541 -17.05 15.91 -18.57
N TYR A 542 -15.88 16.56 -18.58
CA TYR A 542 -14.59 15.87 -18.61
C TYR A 542 -14.34 15.06 -17.33
N TYR A 543 -14.91 15.44 -16.18
CA TYR A 543 -14.70 14.73 -14.93
C TYR A 543 -15.85 13.77 -14.66
N ILE A 544 -15.50 12.50 -14.57
CA ILE A 544 -16.46 11.42 -14.54
C ILE A 544 -16.77 11.09 -13.10
N LYS A 545 -18.07 11.15 -12.78
CA LYS A 545 -18.56 10.93 -11.43
C LYS A 545 -18.44 9.47 -11.01
N TYR A 546 -18.76 8.52 -11.89
CA TYR A 546 -18.81 7.10 -11.53
C TYR A 546 -17.83 6.26 -12.36
N PRO A 547 -17.15 5.29 -11.74
CA PRO A 547 -16.19 4.45 -12.43
C PRO A 547 -16.87 3.55 -13.46
N VAL A 548 -16.20 3.31 -14.59
CA VAL A 548 -16.62 2.34 -15.60
C VAL A 548 -15.98 1.00 -15.27
N ILE A 549 -16.80 -0.03 -15.05
CA ILE A 549 -16.34 -1.37 -14.67
C ILE A 549 -16.50 -2.36 -15.84
N ASP A 550 -15.46 -3.15 -16.10
CA ASP A 550 -15.51 -4.35 -16.93
C ASP A 550 -15.95 -5.55 -16.12
N THR A 551 -17.07 -6.16 -16.49
CA THR A 551 -17.60 -7.35 -15.82
C THR A 551 -17.33 -8.64 -16.58
N ASP A 552 -16.74 -8.54 -17.77
CA ASP A 552 -16.54 -9.64 -18.71
C ASP A 552 -15.39 -10.59 -18.31
#